data_AF-A0A2A3HDF3-F1
#
_entry.id   AF-A0A2A3HDF3-F1
#
_cell.length_a   1.000
_cell.length_b   1.000
_cell.length_c   1.000
_cell.angle_alpha   90.00
_cell.angle_beta   90.00
_cell.angle_gamma   90.00
#
_symmetry.space_group_name_H-M   'P 1'
#
loop_
_entity.id
_entity.type
_entity.pdbx_description
1 polymer ?
#
loop_
_entity_poly.entity_id
_entity_poly.type
_entity_poly.pdbx_seq_one_letter_code
_entity_poly.pdbx_strand_id
1 'polypeptide(L)'
;MLKWTWLSGLASDWNIWEDELTVADMDAEHRFVPYVKEVQSLQNIYSLSEVKNADVLVGMDFSALLMLKSVKHRPVKQKWILLAPIIDFCHGEDAWPQKQVLQVAKGVRKMPKVALQDVLNLFGPADEEYYESWMRTALQMDPELIAQGFEYLANEKVNSPLALLNWADFRR
;
A
#
# COMPACT_ATOMS: atom_id res chain seq x y z
N MET A 1 -5.77 24.22 -7.52
CA MET A 1 -4.65 23.28 -7.34
C MET A 1 -5.24 21.93 -7.00
N LEU A 2 -4.93 20.89 -7.77
CA LEU A 2 -5.39 19.53 -7.49
C LEU A 2 -4.64 18.97 -6.28
N LYS A 3 -5.30 18.15 -5.47
CA LYS A 3 -4.70 17.49 -4.32
C LYS A 3 -4.41 16.03 -4.63
N TRP A 4 -3.12 15.69 -4.65
CA TRP A 4 -2.63 14.32 -4.83
C TRP A 4 -2.24 13.76 -3.48
N THR A 5 -2.71 12.56 -3.17
CA THR A 5 -2.30 11.83 -1.96
C THR A 5 -1.71 10.49 -2.35
N TRP A 6 -0.50 10.25 -1.87
CA TRP A 6 0.29 9.05 -2.12
C TRP A 6 0.28 8.17 -0.88
N LEU A 7 -0.06 6.90 -1.08
CA LEU A 7 -0.03 5.87 -0.05
C LEU A 7 1.22 5.01 -0.24
N SER A 8 1.87 4.65 0.85
CA SER A 8 3.27 4.21 0.85
C SER A 8 3.47 2.74 0.52
N GLY A 9 2.44 1.91 0.50
CA GLY A 9 2.59 0.47 0.28
C GLY A 9 3.12 -0.31 1.49
N LEU A 10 3.35 -1.61 1.35
CA LEU A 10 3.69 -2.49 2.47
C LEU A 10 5.04 -2.11 3.10
N ALA A 11 5.02 -1.80 4.39
CA ALA A 11 6.20 -1.51 5.21
C ALA A 11 7.17 -0.51 4.57
N SER A 12 6.63 0.46 3.82
CA SER A 12 7.39 1.48 3.08
C SER A 12 6.93 2.89 3.46
N ASP A 13 7.75 3.89 3.14
CA ASP A 13 7.40 5.30 3.29
C ASP A 13 7.75 6.01 1.99
N TRP A 14 6.74 6.43 1.22
CA TRP A 14 6.96 7.08 -0.07
C TRP A 14 7.43 8.51 0.04
N ASN A 15 7.38 9.08 1.25
CA ASN A 15 7.89 10.42 1.49
C ASN A 15 9.40 10.52 1.22
N ILE A 16 10.13 9.39 1.23
CA ILE A 16 11.56 9.36 0.89
C ILE A 16 11.82 9.59 -0.61
N TRP A 17 10.80 9.41 -1.45
CA TRP A 17 10.84 9.62 -2.90
C TRP A 17 9.95 10.80 -3.34
N GLU A 18 9.72 11.76 -2.44
CA GLU A 18 8.85 12.91 -2.70
C GLU A 18 9.29 13.70 -3.94
N ASP A 19 10.58 13.97 -4.08
CA ASP A 19 11.15 14.73 -5.19
C ASP A 19 10.88 14.03 -6.54
N GLU A 20 11.00 12.70 -6.59
CA GLU A 20 10.72 11.92 -7.79
C GLU A 20 9.23 11.80 -8.08
N LEU A 21 8.38 11.69 -7.06
CA LEU A 21 6.95 11.47 -7.24
C LEU A 21 6.18 12.76 -7.55
N THR A 22 6.67 13.91 -7.09
CA THR A 22 6.07 15.22 -7.40
C THR A 22 6.19 15.62 -8.87
N VAL A 23 7.14 15.05 -9.62
CA VAL A 23 7.27 15.31 -11.07
C VAL A 23 6.08 14.77 -11.87
N ALA A 24 5.28 13.88 -11.30
CA ALA A 24 4.09 13.32 -11.96
C ALA A 24 3.03 14.40 -12.27
N ASP A 25 2.94 15.45 -11.43
CA ASP A 25 2.10 16.63 -11.64
C ASP A 25 2.64 17.82 -10.83
N MET A 26 3.58 18.57 -11.40
CA MET A 26 4.28 19.66 -10.70
C MET A 26 3.36 20.81 -10.25
N ASP A 27 2.13 20.89 -10.78
CA ASP A 27 1.15 21.93 -10.44
C ASP A 27 0.18 21.49 -9.33
N ALA A 28 0.31 20.27 -8.82
CA ALA A 28 -0.52 19.73 -7.75
C ALA A 28 0.05 19.97 -6.35
N GLU A 29 -0.83 19.91 -5.35
CA GLU A 29 -0.46 19.80 -3.94
C GLU A 29 -0.29 18.31 -3.60
N HIS A 30 0.95 17.87 -3.36
CA HIS A 30 1.29 16.49 -3.03
C HIS A 30 1.27 16.28 -1.50
N ARG A 31 0.72 15.15 -1.07
CA ARG A 31 0.74 14.69 0.32
C ARG A 31 1.10 13.21 0.36
N PHE A 32 1.93 12.83 1.32
CA PHE A 32 2.35 11.44 1.50
C PHE A 32 1.78 10.93 2.83
N VAL A 33 1.10 9.78 2.76
CA VAL A 33 0.58 9.09 3.95
C VAL A 33 1.54 7.93 4.24
N PRO A 34 2.21 7.93 5.41
CA PRO A 34 3.12 6.85 5.76
C PRO A 34 2.32 5.58 6.08
N TYR A 35 2.91 4.43 5.77
CA TYR A 35 2.33 3.09 6.00
C TYR A 35 1.71 2.92 7.39
N VAL A 36 2.37 3.43 8.44
CA VAL A 36 1.89 3.30 9.83
C VAL A 36 0.50 3.91 10.03
N LYS A 37 0.16 5.03 9.36
CA LYS A 37 -1.18 5.64 9.42
C LYS A 37 -2.21 4.80 8.65
N GLU A 38 -1.78 4.15 7.57
CA GLU A 38 -2.64 3.28 6.76
C GLU A 38 -3.05 2.03 7.53
N VAL A 39 -2.10 1.38 8.21
CA VAL A 39 -2.36 0.21 9.07
C VAL A 39 -3.27 0.57 10.25
N GLN A 40 -3.17 1.78 10.79
CA GLN A 40 -4.11 2.23 11.83
C GLN A 40 -5.53 2.45 11.28
N SER A 41 -5.71 2.44 9.96
CA SER A 41 -6.96 2.70 9.25
C SER A 41 -7.42 1.52 8.37
N LEU A 42 -6.97 0.28 8.64
CA LEU A 42 -7.24 -0.91 7.82
C LEU A 42 -8.73 -1.14 7.49
N GLN A 43 -9.63 -0.79 8.41
CA GLN A 43 -11.08 -0.98 8.22
C GLN A 43 -11.67 0.01 7.22
N ASN A 44 -11.09 1.20 7.10
CA ASN A 44 -11.53 2.24 6.20
C ASN A 44 -10.45 3.32 6.05
N ILE A 45 -9.69 3.29 4.96
CA ILE A 45 -8.63 4.28 4.70
C ILE A 45 -9.15 5.72 4.59
N TYR A 46 -10.46 5.89 4.30
CA TYR A 46 -11.13 7.20 4.26
C TYR A 46 -11.41 7.83 5.63
N SER A 47 -11.04 7.18 6.75
CA SER A 47 -10.97 7.86 8.04
C SER A 47 -9.85 8.90 8.08
N LEU A 48 -8.83 8.76 7.23
CA LEU A 48 -7.75 9.73 7.08
C LEU A 48 -8.22 10.95 6.28
N SER A 49 -8.01 12.14 6.84
CA SER A 49 -8.48 13.38 6.25
C SER A 49 -7.79 13.69 4.92
N GLU A 50 -6.51 13.35 4.82
CA GLU A 50 -5.65 13.48 3.65
C GLU A 50 -6.23 12.65 2.49
N VAL A 51 -6.64 11.41 2.79
CA VAL A 51 -7.24 10.48 1.82
C VAL A 51 -8.64 10.91 1.42
N LYS A 52 -9.48 11.30 2.38
CA LYS A 52 -10.86 11.73 2.11
C LYS A 52 -10.94 12.99 1.25
N ASN A 53 -9.99 13.91 1.40
CA ASN A 53 -10.00 15.21 0.74
C ASN A 53 -9.13 15.27 -0.52
N ALA A 54 -8.50 14.16 -0.93
CA ALA A 54 -7.70 14.10 -2.15
C ALA A 54 -8.58 14.11 -3.41
N ASP A 55 -8.15 14.84 -4.43
CA ASP A 55 -8.73 14.76 -5.77
C ASP A 55 -8.22 13.52 -6.51
N VAL A 56 -6.93 13.18 -6.31
CA VAL A 56 -6.27 11.99 -6.84
C VAL A 56 -5.66 11.21 -5.68
N LEU A 57 -6.02 9.94 -5.55
CA LEU A 57 -5.43 9.02 -4.59
C LEU A 57 -4.61 7.97 -5.33
N VAL A 58 -3.33 7.88 -5.00
CA VAL A 58 -2.39 6.90 -5.55
C VAL A 58 -2.05 5.88 -4.48
N GLY A 59 -2.15 4.60 -4.80
CA GLY A 59 -1.73 3.53 -3.89
C GLY A 59 -1.02 2.42 -4.64
N MET A 60 0.04 1.89 -4.04
CA MET A 60 0.76 0.73 -4.51
C MET A 60 0.42 -0.51 -3.69
N ASP A 61 0.50 -1.69 -4.29
CA ASP A 61 0.49 -3.00 -3.63
C ASP A 61 -0.59 -3.16 -2.53
N PHE A 62 -0.18 -3.16 -1.26
CA PHE A 62 -0.98 -3.18 -0.05
C PHE A 62 -1.95 -2.01 0.03
N SER A 63 -1.50 -0.78 -0.22
CA SER A 63 -2.37 0.40 -0.21
C SER A 63 -3.41 0.33 -1.31
N ALA A 64 -3.07 -0.22 -2.48
CA ALA A 64 -4.04 -0.47 -3.53
C ALA A 64 -5.12 -1.46 -3.08
N LEU A 65 -4.76 -2.53 -2.36
CA LEU A 65 -5.74 -3.44 -1.74
C LEU A 65 -6.62 -2.69 -0.71
N LEU A 66 -6.04 -1.86 0.16
CA LEU A 66 -6.80 -1.05 1.13
C LEU A 66 -7.82 -0.13 0.45
N MET A 67 -7.42 0.53 -0.64
CA MET A 67 -8.30 1.36 -1.46
C MET A 67 -9.46 0.51 -1.98
N LEU A 68 -9.16 -0.58 -2.69
CA LEU A 68 -10.18 -1.48 -3.27
C LEU A 68 -11.17 -2.00 -2.22
N LYS A 69 -10.68 -2.38 -1.03
CA LYS A 69 -11.49 -2.84 0.10
C LYS A 69 -12.38 -1.75 0.70
N SER A 70 -11.96 -0.49 0.55
CA SER A 70 -12.66 0.70 1.03
C SER A 70 -13.52 1.39 -0.04
N VAL A 71 -13.73 0.77 -1.22
CA VAL A 71 -14.39 1.41 -2.38
C VAL A 71 -15.77 1.99 -2.07
N LYS A 72 -16.54 1.37 -1.16
CA LYS A 72 -17.85 1.86 -0.74
C LYS A 72 -17.82 3.23 -0.05
N HIS A 73 -16.66 3.66 0.43
CA HIS A 73 -16.46 4.95 1.10
C HIS A 73 -15.78 5.99 0.19
N ARG A 74 -15.46 5.62 -1.06
CA ARG A 74 -14.79 6.51 -2.01
C ARG A 74 -15.66 7.72 -2.35
N PRO A 75 -15.13 8.97 -2.21
CA PRO A 75 -15.80 10.16 -2.72
C PRO A 75 -16.02 10.06 -4.24
N VAL A 76 -17.23 10.39 -4.71
CA VAL A 76 -17.67 10.22 -6.10
C VAL A 76 -16.71 10.82 -7.14
N LYS A 77 -16.09 11.96 -6.84
CA LYS A 77 -15.22 12.69 -7.77
C LYS A 77 -13.73 12.37 -7.63
N GLN A 78 -13.33 11.59 -6.63
CA GLN A 78 -11.93 11.26 -6.42
C GLN A 78 -11.46 10.27 -7.49
N LYS A 79 -10.33 10.53 -8.13
CA LYS A 79 -9.66 9.61 -9.07
C LYS A 79 -8.71 8.68 -8.32
N TRP A 80 -8.58 7.45 -8.80
CA TRP A 80 -7.64 6.47 -8.27
C TRP A 80 -6.58 6.11 -9.29
N ILE A 81 -5.33 6.01 -8.84
CA ILE A 81 -4.23 5.40 -9.58
C ILE A 81 -3.76 4.21 -8.73
N LEU A 82 -3.90 3.00 -9.27
CA LEU A 82 -3.54 1.76 -8.59
C LEU A 82 -2.26 1.21 -9.21
N LEU A 83 -1.19 1.13 -8.44
CA LEU A 83 0.12 0.64 -8.88
C LEU A 83 0.33 -0.76 -8.31
N ALA A 84 0.71 -1.72 -9.16
CA ALA A 84 0.88 -3.14 -8.77
C ALA A 84 -0.23 -3.67 -7.83
N PRO A 85 -1.53 -3.54 -8.19
CA PRO A 85 -2.63 -3.81 -7.26
C PRO A 85 -2.69 -5.27 -6.82
N ILE A 86 -2.77 -5.50 -5.51
CA ILE A 86 -3.01 -6.82 -4.94
C ILE A 86 -4.51 -7.08 -4.87
N ILE A 87 -4.97 -8.16 -5.51
CA ILE A 87 -6.37 -8.62 -5.47
C ILE A 87 -6.55 -9.71 -4.42
N ASP A 88 -5.64 -10.68 -4.41
CA ASP A 88 -5.52 -11.76 -3.43
C ASP A 88 -4.03 -12.11 -3.31
N PHE A 89 -3.39 -11.74 -2.20
CA PHE A 89 -1.95 -11.93 -2.01
C PHE A 89 -1.56 -13.42 -1.93
N CYS A 90 -2.49 -14.25 -1.47
CA CYS A 90 -2.22 -15.66 -1.17
C CYS A 90 -2.66 -16.60 -2.31
N HIS A 91 -2.98 -16.06 -3.50
CA HIS A 91 -3.46 -16.83 -4.64
C HIS A 91 -2.72 -16.46 -5.94
N GLY A 92 -2.21 -17.47 -6.65
CA GLY A 92 -1.42 -17.29 -7.87
C GLY A 92 -0.27 -18.30 -7.98
N GLU A 93 0.45 -18.29 -9.10
CA GLU A 93 1.58 -19.18 -9.36
C GLU A 93 2.76 -18.91 -8.41
N ASP A 94 3.05 -17.63 -8.16
CA ASP A 94 4.13 -17.17 -7.27
C ASP A 94 3.63 -16.65 -5.91
N ALA A 95 2.37 -16.95 -5.57
CA ALA A 95 1.74 -16.42 -4.35
C ALA A 95 2.23 -17.13 -3.08
N TRP A 96 2.32 -16.37 -1.99
CA TRP A 96 2.72 -16.93 -0.71
C TRP A 96 1.51 -17.60 -0.05
N PRO A 97 1.59 -18.87 0.37
CA PRO A 97 0.51 -19.49 1.12
C PRO A 97 0.18 -18.69 2.38
N GLN A 98 -1.11 -18.54 2.71
CA GLN A 98 -1.58 -17.79 3.88
C GLN A 98 -0.80 -18.10 5.17
N LYS A 99 -0.53 -19.39 5.42
CA LYS A 99 0.23 -19.84 6.59
C LYS A 99 1.65 -19.25 6.63
N GLN A 100 2.32 -19.13 5.49
CA GLN A 100 3.64 -18.52 5.37
C GLN A 100 3.58 -17.03 5.70
N VAL A 101 2.61 -16.30 5.15
CA VAL A 101 2.41 -14.87 5.42
C VAL A 101 2.19 -14.62 6.92
N LEU A 102 1.37 -15.44 7.58
CA LEU A 102 1.16 -15.37 9.02
C LEU A 102 2.42 -15.73 9.83
N GLN A 103 3.29 -16.63 9.32
CA GLN A 103 4.60 -16.86 9.96
C GLN A 103 5.52 -15.65 9.80
N VAL A 104 5.51 -14.97 8.66
CA VAL A 104 6.27 -13.72 8.48
C VAL A 104 5.79 -12.66 9.48
N ALA A 105 4.48 -12.45 9.64
CA ALA A 105 3.95 -11.53 10.65
C ALA A 105 4.46 -11.87 12.07
N LYS A 106 4.46 -13.15 12.45
CA LYS A 106 5.02 -13.61 13.73
C LYS A 106 6.54 -13.40 13.82
N GLY A 107 7.24 -13.61 12.72
CA GLY A 107 8.69 -13.40 12.59
C GLY A 107 9.06 -11.93 12.78
N VAL A 108 8.34 -11.03 12.13
CA VAL A 108 8.53 -9.57 12.24
C VAL A 108 8.43 -9.12 13.69
N ARG A 109 7.42 -9.57 14.44
CA ARG A 109 7.29 -9.22 15.87
C ARG A 109 8.46 -9.68 16.74
N LYS A 110 9.05 -10.83 16.42
CA LYS A 110 10.09 -11.47 17.25
C LYS A 110 11.51 -11.03 16.88
N MET A 111 11.79 -10.99 15.58
CA MET A 111 13.11 -10.73 15.02
C MET A 111 12.94 -9.89 13.73
N PRO A 112 12.55 -8.61 13.84
CA PRO A 112 12.15 -7.78 12.70
C PRO A 112 13.17 -7.80 11.56
N LYS A 113 14.45 -7.58 11.86
CA LYS A 113 15.52 -7.54 10.87
C LYS A 113 15.68 -8.84 10.07
N VAL A 114 15.62 -9.98 10.74
CA VAL A 114 15.75 -11.29 10.07
C VAL A 114 14.55 -11.53 9.16
N ALA A 115 13.34 -11.34 9.70
CA ALA A 115 12.11 -11.56 8.96
C ALA A 115 11.98 -10.63 7.74
N LEU A 116 12.34 -9.36 7.88
CA LEU A 116 12.30 -8.39 6.77
C LEU A 116 13.38 -8.67 5.72
N GLN A 117 14.53 -9.24 6.10
CA GLN A 117 15.54 -9.66 5.13
C GLN A 117 15.05 -10.84 4.28
N ASP A 118 14.36 -11.79 4.92
CA ASP A 118 13.74 -12.91 4.21
C ASP A 118 12.65 -12.43 3.25
N VAL A 119 11.92 -11.36 3.59
CA VAL A 119 10.95 -10.71 2.69
C VAL A 119 11.64 -10.08 1.47
N LEU A 120 12.76 -9.36 1.66
CA LEU A 120 13.49 -8.75 0.55
C LEU A 120 14.02 -9.77 -0.46
N ASN A 121 14.44 -10.94 0.00
CA ASN A 121 14.91 -12.01 -0.88
C ASN A 121 13.82 -12.54 -1.83
N LEU A 122 12.56 -12.17 -1.56
CA LEU A 122 11.39 -12.54 -2.35
C LEU A 122 10.90 -11.38 -3.21
N PHE A 123 11.51 -10.19 -3.12
CA PHE A 123 11.22 -9.10 -4.04
C PHE A 123 11.78 -9.44 -5.42
N GLY A 124 11.06 -9.02 -6.46
CA GLY A 124 11.57 -9.06 -7.83
C GLY A 124 12.73 -8.07 -8.01
N PRO A 125 13.48 -8.17 -9.13
CA PRO A 125 14.70 -7.38 -9.33
C PRO A 125 14.46 -5.87 -9.23
N ALA A 126 15.28 -5.19 -8.42
CA ALA A 126 15.38 -3.75 -8.26
C ALA A 126 16.83 -3.35 -7.96
N ASP A 127 17.14 -2.05 -8.05
CA ASP A 127 18.47 -1.55 -7.68
C ASP A 127 18.71 -1.71 -6.17
N GLU A 128 19.96 -1.99 -5.79
CA GLU A 128 20.36 -2.25 -4.40
C GLU A 128 19.96 -1.10 -3.46
N GLU A 129 20.05 0.14 -3.93
CA GLU A 129 19.65 1.34 -3.19
C GLU A 129 18.16 1.31 -2.77
N TYR A 130 17.27 0.76 -3.61
CA TYR A 130 15.86 0.64 -3.26
C TYR A 130 15.66 -0.37 -2.12
N TYR A 131 16.35 -1.50 -2.16
CA TYR A 131 16.27 -2.50 -1.09
C TYR A 131 16.85 -1.98 0.22
N GLU A 132 17.98 -1.28 0.16
CA GLU A 132 18.60 -0.67 1.34
C GLU A 132 17.70 0.40 1.95
N SER A 133 17.13 1.27 1.12
CA SER A 133 16.25 2.34 1.58
C SER A 133 14.95 1.78 2.17
N TRP A 134 14.36 0.76 1.53
CA TRP A 134 13.19 0.07 2.06
C TRP A 134 13.49 -0.59 3.41
N MET A 135 14.59 -1.36 3.52
CA MET A 135 14.97 -2.03 4.77
C MET A 135 15.21 -1.02 5.89
N ARG A 136 15.96 0.06 5.60
CA ARG A 136 16.23 1.12 6.57
C ARG A 136 14.94 1.74 7.08
N THR A 137 13.97 1.98 6.21
CA THR A 137 12.68 2.57 6.55
C THR A 137 11.82 1.61 7.35
N ALA A 138 11.69 0.36 6.89
CA ALA A 138 10.92 -0.68 7.58
C ALA A 138 11.43 -0.93 9.01
N LEU A 139 12.76 -0.93 9.22
CA LEU A 139 13.36 -1.12 10.54
C LEU A 139 13.12 0.03 11.54
N GLN A 140 12.67 1.19 11.07
CA GLN A 140 12.30 2.32 11.93
C GLN A 140 10.82 2.29 12.35
N MET A 141 10.01 1.42 11.74
CA MET A 141 8.59 1.30 12.06
C MET A 141 8.36 0.37 13.26
N ASP A 142 7.23 0.53 13.92
CA ASP A 142 6.77 -0.41 14.95
C ASP A 142 6.56 -1.80 14.30
N PRO A 143 7.28 -2.85 14.75
CA PRO A 143 7.12 -4.20 14.22
C PRO A 143 5.69 -4.74 14.32
N GLU A 144 4.90 -4.28 15.30
CA GLU A 144 3.51 -4.67 15.43
C GLU A 144 2.67 -4.17 14.24
N LEU A 145 2.89 -2.93 13.80
CA LEU A 145 2.18 -2.35 12.66
C LEU A 145 2.59 -3.03 11.34
N ILE A 146 3.86 -3.42 11.20
CA ILE A 146 4.29 -4.20 10.03
C ILE A 146 3.61 -5.58 10.04
N ALA A 147 3.60 -6.25 11.19
CA ALA A 147 2.97 -7.57 11.31
C ALA A 147 1.46 -7.52 11.01
N GLN A 148 0.77 -6.47 11.44
CA GLN A 148 -0.65 -6.24 11.12
C GLN A 148 -0.91 -6.10 9.62
N GLY A 149 0.01 -5.47 8.86
CA GLY A 149 -0.12 -5.42 7.39
C GLY A 149 0.01 -6.80 6.74
N PHE A 150 0.95 -7.63 7.20
CA PHE A 150 1.05 -9.03 6.74
C PHE A 150 -0.19 -9.85 7.12
N GLU A 151 -0.71 -9.66 8.33
CA GLU A 151 -1.97 -10.31 8.74
C GLU A 151 -3.14 -9.86 7.87
N TYR A 152 -3.19 -8.58 7.51
CA TYR A 152 -4.20 -8.08 6.60
C TYR A 152 -4.08 -8.72 5.20
N LEU A 153 -2.88 -8.75 4.62
CA LEU A 153 -2.62 -9.42 3.33
C LEU A 153 -2.98 -10.91 3.35
N ALA A 154 -2.78 -11.58 4.49
CA ALA A 154 -3.09 -13.00 4.64
C ALA A 154 -4.60 -13.28 4.68
N ASN A 155 -5.42 -12.32 5.13
CA ASN A 155 -6.83 -12.56 5.42
C ASN A 155 -7.77 -11.85 4.46
N GLU A 156 -7.32 -10.76 3.84
CA GLU A 156 -8.15 -9.91 3.01
C GLU A 156 -7.90 -10.11 1.53
N LYS A 157 -9.00 -10.12 0.78
CA LYS A 157 -9.01 -10.15 -0.67
C LYS A 157 -10.20 -9.40 -1.23
N VAL A 158 -10.13 -9.11 -2.51
CA VAL A 158 -11.23 -8.49 -3.26
C VAL A 158 -12.19 -9.59 -3.73
N ASN A 159 -13.32 -9.74 -3.03
CA ASN A 159 -14.28 -10.85 -3.23
C ASN A 159 -15.26 -10.67 -4.41
N SER A 160 -15.34 -9.50 -5.03
CA SER A 160 -16.29 -9.22 -6.11
C SER A 160 -15.56 -8.72 -7.35
N PRO A 161 -16.07 -9.01 -8.56
CA PRO A 161 -15.56 -8.38 -9.75
C PRO A 161 -15.62 -6.87 -9.54
N LEU A 162 -14.52 -6.18 -9.86
CA LEU A 162 -14.38 -4.72 -9.81
C LEU A 162 -15.33 -4.01 -10.81
N ALA A 163 -16.46 -4.62 -11.19
CA ALA A 163 -17.51 -4.04 -12.02
C ALA A 163 -18.11 -2.73 -11.45
N LEU A 164 -17.72 -2.35 -10.22
CA LEU A 164 -18.01 -1.05 -9.62
C LEU A 164 -16.97 0.04 -9.94
N LEU A 165 -15.76 -0.33 -10.40
CA LEU A 165 -14.84 0.57 -11.11
C LEU A 165 -15.34 0.67 -12.56
N ASN A 166 -16.55 1.21 -12.77
CA ASN A 166 -17.10 1.35 -14.11
C ASN A 166 -16.11 2.12 -15.00
N TRP A 167 -15.65 1.46 -16.07
CA TRP A 167 -14.84 1.99 -17.16
C TRP A 167 -15.55 3.11 -17.97
N ALA A 168 -16.67 3.66 -17.46
CA ALA A 168 -17.53 4.61 -18.15
C ALA A 168 -17.09 6.08 -17.97
N ASP A 169 -16.25 6.41 -16.98
CA ASP A 169 -15.89 7.80 -16.69
C ASP A 169 -14.53 8.26 -17.28
N PHE A 170 -13.84 7.40 -18.06
CA PHE A 170 -12.60 7.77 -18.76
C PHE A 170 -12.81 8.22 -20.22
N ARG A 171 -14.06 8.40 -20.66
CA ARG A 171 -14.39 9.03 -21.95
C ARG A 171 -15.41 10.15 -21.79
N ARG A 172 -15.00 11.29 -21.22
CA ARG A 172 -15.51 12.61 -21.59
C ARG A 172 -14.42 13.65 -21.43
#